data_AF-A0A9P7ZHC5-F1
#
_entry.id   AF-A0A9P7ZHC5-F1
#
_cell.length_a   1.000
_cell.length_b   1.000
_cell.length_c   1.000
_cell.angle_alpha   90.00
_cell.angle_beta   90.00
_cell.angle_gamma   90.00
#
_symmetry.space_group_name_H-M   'P 1'
#
loop_
_entity.id
_entity.type
_entity.pdbx_description
1 polymer ?
#
loop_
_entity_poly.entity_id
_entity_poly.type
_entity_poly.pdbx_seq_one_letter_code
_entity_poly.pdbx_strand_id
1 'polypeptide(L)'
;MSGKFEPKTPVNLDPPKDDPISPEELAKANGEDGGKCYVAIKGKVYDVTGNKAYQPGGSYHVFAGKDASRALGKTSTKEYDVSADWSDLDDKEKGTLNDWVTFFSKRYNVVGVVEGATNME
;
A
#
# COMPACT_ATOMS: atom_id res chain seq x y z
N MET A 1 -14.83 -18.71 5.24
CA MET A 1 -14.11 -17.54 5.78
C MET A 1 -13.86 -16.58 4.63
N SER A 2 -13.87 -15.28 4.91
CA SER A 2 -14.29 -14.21 4.00
C SER A 2 -13.58 -14.14 2.63
N GLY A 3 -14.37 -14.06 1.55
CA GLY A 3 -13.96 -13.48 0.26
C GLY A 3 -13.72 -11.97 0.37
N LYS A 4 -12.68 -11.58 1.11
CA LYS A 4 -12.42 -10.18 1.53
C LYS A 4 -11.39 -9.45 0.66
N PHE A 5 -10.68 -10.16 -0.21
CA PHE A 5 -9.59 -9.60 -1.02
C PHE A 5 -9.80 -9.97 -2.48
N GLU A 6 -10.91 -9.56 -3.10
CA GLU A 6 -11.09 -9.68 -4.55
C GLU A 6 -11.33 -8.30 -5.16
N PRO A 7 -10.62 -7.91 -6.23
CA PRO A 7 -10.88 -6.68 -6.93
C PRO A 7 -12.19 -6.76 -7.68
N LYS A 8 -13.10 -5.83 -7.40
CA LYS A 8 -14.29 -5.63 -8.25
C LYS A 8 -13.99 -4.90 -9.56
N THR A 9 -12.75 -4.44 -9.78
CA THR A 9 -12.36 -3.62 -10.93
C THR A 9 -11.23 -4.30 -11.69
N PRO A 10 -11.30 -4.42 -13.03
CA PRO A 10 -10.17 -4.85 -13.85
C PRO A 10 -9.05 -3.82 -13.74
N VAL A 11 -7.82 -4.31 -13.67
CA VAL A 11 -6.63 -3.49 -13.39
C VAL A 11 -5.78 -3.45 -14.66
N ASN A 12 -5.40 -2.25 -15.08
CA ASN A 12 -4.50 -2.08 -16.21
C ASN A 12 -3.08 -2.05 -15.65
N LEU A 13 -2.34 -3.15 -15.79
CA LEU A 13 -1.00 -3.29 -15.23
C LEU A 13 0.05 -2.67 -16.15
N ASP A 14 0.49 -1.46 -15.83
CA ASP A 14 1.70 -0.85 -16.41
C ASP A 14 2.95 -1.62 -15.96
N PRO A 15 4.05 -1.58 -16.74
CA PRO A 15 5.30 -2.24 -16.35
C PRO A 15 5.76 -1.75 -14.98
N PRO A 16 6.17 -2.67 -14.09
CA PRO A 16 6.67 -2.32 -12.77
C PRO A 16 7.89 -1.41 -12.92
N LYS A 17 7.87 -0.30 -12.20
CA LYS A 17 8.98 0.63 -12.12
C LYS A 17 9.70 0.44 -10.81
N ASP A 18 11.02 0.57 -10.87
CA ASP A 18 11.90 0.58 -9.71
C ASP A 18 12.37 2.01 -9.40
N ASP A 19 11.59 3.01 -9.82
CA ASP A 19 11.87 4.41 -9.53
C ASP A 19 11.89 4.64 -8.01
N PRO A 20 12.98 5.20 -7.45
CA PRO A 20 13.03 5.54 -6.05
C PRO A 20 12.07 6.71 -5.77
N ILE A 21 11.07 6.46 -4.93
CA ILE A 21 10.08 7.44 -4.50
C ILE A 21 10.39 7.80 -3.06
N SER A 22 10.81 9.05 -2.82
CA SER A 22 11.05 9.53 -1.47
C SER A 22 9.74 9.55 -0.66
N PRO A 23 9.77 9.28 0.65
CA PRO A 23 8.57 9.24 1.48
C PRO A 23 7.79 10.56 1.49
N GLU A 24 8.45 11.68 1.24
CA GLU A 24 7.83 12.99 1.03
C GLU A 24 6.98 13.06 -0.26
N GLU A 25 7.47 12.50 -1.36
CA GLU A 25 6.73 12.42 -2.63
C GLU A 25 5.57 11.43 -2.50
N LEU A 26 5.80 10.32 -1.81
CA LEU A 26 4.74 9.39 -1.45
C LEU A 26 3.65 10.12 -0.65
N ALA A 27 4.00 10.87 0.39
CA ALA A 27 3.05 11.60 1.22
C ALA A 27 2.22 12.64 0.46
N LYS A 28 2.80 13.27 -0.58
CA LYS A 28 2.06 14.16 -1.49
C LYS A 28 1.06 13.40 -2.38
N ALA A 29 1.33 12.13 -2.68
CA ALA A 29 0.46 11.26 -3.45
C ALA A 29 -0.59 10.57 -2.57
N ASN A 30 -1.37 11.35 -1.83
CA ASN A 30 -2.46 10.87 -1.00
C ASN A 30 -3.83 10.89 -1.71
N GLY A 31 -3.88 11.37 -2.95
CA GLY A 31 -5.12 11.54 -3.71
C GLY A 31 -5.97 12.74 -3.30
N GLU A 32 -5.46 13.66 -2.46
CA GLU A 32 -6.07 14.97 -2.29
C GLU A 32 -6.11 15.73 -3.63
N ASP A 33 -7.11 16.60 -3.78
CA ASP A 33 -7.37 17.37 -5.01
C ASP A 33 -7.70 16.53 -6.27
N GLY A 34 -8.03 15.24 -6.10
CA GLY A 34 -8.22 14.32 -7.23
C GLY A 34 -6.90 13.93 -7.90
N GLY A 35 -5.79 14.12 -7.20
CA GLY A 35 -4.45 13.74 -7.63
C GLY A 35 -4.20 12.23 -7.56
N LYS A 36 -2.92 11.86 -7.75
CA LYS A 36 -2.48 10.47 -7.67
C LYS A 36 -2.48 9.98 -6.23
N CYS A 37 -2.85 8.72 -6.03
CA CYS A 37 -2.91 8.07 -4.73
C CYS A 37 -2.00 6.84 -4.76
N TYR A 38 -0.94 6.86 -3.96
CA TYR A 38 0.08 5.81 -3.87
C TYR A 38 0.08 5.18 -2.49
N VAL A 39 0.38 3.88 -2.40
CA VAL A 39 0.48 3.15 -1.13
C VAL A 39 1.77 2.36 -1.13
N ALA A 40 2.56 2.50 -0.08
CA ALA A 40 3.77 1.70 0.09
C ALA A 40 3.50 0.45 0.94
N ILE A 41 4.02 -0.70 0.49
CA ILE A 41 3.94 -1.97 1.21
C ILE A 41 5.25 -2.73 0.99
N LYS A 42 5.93 -3.11 2.07
CA LYS A 42 7.28 -3.69 2.07
C LYS A 42 8.26 -2.88 1.21
N GLY A 43 8.18 -1.55 1.28
CA GLY A 43 9.01 -0.67 0.45
C GLY A 43 8.64 -0.63 -1.04
N LYS A 44 7.61 -1.35 -1.52
CA LYS A 44 7.10 -1.22 -2.90
C LYS A 44 5.95 -0.23 -2.94
N VAL A 45 5.96 0.67 -3.91
CA VAL A 45 4.91 1.67 -4.09
C VAL A 45 3.93 1.21 -5.15
N TYR A 46 2.67 1.11 -4.75
CA TYR A 46 1.55 0.70 -5.59
C TYR A 46 0.65 1.89 -5.94
N ASP A 47 0.31 2.05 -7.21
CA ASP A 47 -0.70 3.02 -7.63
C ASP A 47 -2.10 2.51 -7.32
N VAL A 48 -2.82 3.24 -6.46
CA VAL A 48 -4.21 2.96 -6.08
C VAL A 48 -5.15 4.10 -6.49
N THR A 49 -4.69 5.01 -7.35
CA THR A 49 -5.44 6.20 -7.81
C THR A 49 -6.83 5.84 -8.33
N GLY A 50 -6.98 4.71 -9.03
CA GLY A 50 -8.26 4.23 -9.55
C GLY A 50 -9.24 3.70 -8.50
N ASN A 51 -8.86 3.60 -7.22
CA ASN A 51 -9.69 3.00 -6.17
C ASN A 51 -10.23 4.05 -5.18
N LYS A 52 -11.54 4.28 -5.24
CA LYS A 52 -12.29 5.20 -4.36
C LYS A 52 -12.14 4.91 -2.86
N ALA A 53 -11.75 3.69 -2.47
CA ALA A 53 -11.56 3.36 -1.06
C ALA A 53 -10.30 4.01 -0.45
N TYR A 54 -9.32 4.41 -1.28
CA TYR A 54 -8.10 5.11 -0.88
C TYR A 54 -8.18 6.63 -1.10
N GLN A 55 -9.20 7.08 -1.81
CA GLN A 55 -9.50 8.50 -2.02
C GLN A 55 -9.99 9.16 -0.72
N PRO A 56 -9.90 10.50 -0.61
CA PRO A 56 -10.37 11.23 0.57
C PRO A 56 -11.83 10.86 0.91
N GLY A 57 -12.05 10.48 2.17
CA GLY A 57 -13.34 9.96 2.67
C GLY A 57 -13.52 8.44 2.56
N GLY A 58 -12.57 7.72 1.96
CA GLY A 58 -12.55 6.26 1.89
C GLY A 58 -12.01 5.60 3.16
N SER A 59 -12.45 4.37 3.44
CA SER A 59 -12.02 3.61 4.63
C SER A 59 -10.53 3.25 4.67
N TYR A 60 -9.85 3.29 3.51
CA TYR A 60 -8.42 2.98 3.36
C TYR A 60 -7.59 4.21 2.99
N HIS A 61 -8.18 5.40 3.01
CA HIS A 61 -7.47 6.66 2.75
C HIS A 61 -6.29 6.87 3.72
N VAL A 62 -6.35 6.28 4.90
CA VAL A 62 -5.27 6.31 5.89
C VAL A 62 -3.95 5.71 5.38
N PHE A 63 -4.00 4.83 4.38
CA PHE A 63 -2.83 4.23 3.74
C PHE A 63 -2.29 5.09 2.59
N ALA A 64 -3.10 6.04 2.09
CA ALA A 64 -2.72 6.89 0.98
C ALA A 64 -1.52 7.76 1.35
N GLY A 65 -0.52 7.74 0.49
CA GLY A 65 0.74 8.44 0.65
C GLY A 65 1.62 7.95 1.80
N LYS A 66 1.37 6.75 2.33
CA LYS A 66 2.11 6.20 3.47
C LYS A 66 2.45 4.73 3.27
N ASP A 67 3.33 4.23 4.14
CA ASP A 67 3.65 2.82 4.21
C ASP A 67 2.67 2.09 5.14
N ALA A 68 1.85 1.23 4.54
CA ALA A 68 0.80 0.48 5.21
C ALA A 68 1.24 -0.94 5.60
N SER A 69 2.54 -1.25 5.54
CA SER A 69 3.05 -2.61 5.82
C SER A 69 2.58 -3.14 7.17
N ARG A 70 2.76 -2.36 8.23
CA ARG A 70 2.35 -2.80 9.58
C ARG A 70 0.82 -2.94 9.67
N ALA A 71 0.10 -1.94 9.18
CA ALA A 71 -1.36 -1.90 9.25
C ALA A 71 -2.01 -3.07 8.49
N LEU A 72 -1.48 -3.43 7.31
CA LEU A 72 -1.96 -4.57 6.52
C LEU A 72 -1.67 -5.90 7.20
N GLY A 73 -0.47 -6.06 7.78
CA GLY A 73 -0.14 -7.24 8.58
C GLY A 73 -1.08 -7.42 9.78
N LYS A 74 -1.40 -6.32 10.48
CA LYS A 74 -2.38 -6.30 11.58
C LYS A 74 -3.84 -6.36 11.13
N THR A 75 -4.10 -6.20 9.84
CA THR A 75 -5.46 -5.98 9.30
C THR A 75 -6.17 -4.81 10.01
N SER A 76 -5.42 -3.74 10.31
CA SER A 76 -5.90 -2.52 10.97
C SER A 76 -5.96 -1.38 9.96
N THR A 77 -6.98 -0.53 10.05
CA THR A 77 -7.14 0.68 9.21
C THR A 77 -6.97 1.96 10.03
N LYS A 78 -6.11 1.91 11.04
CA LYS A 78 -5.89 3.00 11.99
C LYS A 78 -4.59 3.70 11.69
N GLU A 79 -4.60 5.02 11.71
CA GLU A 79 -3.45 5.85 11.35
C GLU A 79 -2.19 5.57 12.17
N TYR A 80 -2.35 5.22 13.45
CA TYR A 80 -1.23 4.91 14.33
C TYR A 80 -0.61 3.53 14.04
N ASP A 81 -1.35 2.63 13.38
CA ASP A 81 -0.83 1.34 12.93
C ASP A 81 -0.18 1.44 11.54
N VAL A 82 -0.37 2.55 10.81
CA VAL A 82 0.24 2.80 9.50
C VAL A 82 1.69 3.20 9.70
N SER A 83 2.55 2.19 9.64
CA SER A 83 3.99 2.36 9.71
C SER A 83 4.67 1.40 8.76
N ALA A 84 5.84 1.85 8.29
CA ALA A 84 6.75 1.02 7.52
C ALA A 84 7.34 -0.09 8.40
N ASP A 85 7.50 0.13 9.70
CA ASP A 85 8.07 -0.86 10.62
C ASP A 85 7.05 -1.96 10.94
N TRP A 86 7.26 -3.15 10.37
CA TRP A 86 6.49 -4.36 10.60
C TRP A 86 7.33 -5.47 11.28
N SER A 87 8.52 -5.11 11.75
CA SER A 87 9.47 -6.02 12.42
C SER A 87 8.88 -6.65 13.68
N ASP A 88 8.08 -5.85 14.41
CA ASP A 88 7.34 -6.20 15.63
C ASP A 88 6.18 -7.19 15.41
N LEU A 89 5.80 -7.45 14.16
CA LEU A 89 4.70 -8.37 13.85
C LEU A 89 5.08 -9.84 14.06
N ASP A 90 4.12 -10.64 14.52
CA ASP A 90 4.24 -12.09 14.64
C ASP A 90 4.28 -12.77 13.25
N ASP A 91 4.79 -14.00 13.16
CA ASP A 91 4.86 -14.79 11.91
C ASP A 91 3.50 -14.89 11.19
N LYS A 92 2.41 -14.92 11.95
CA LYS A 92 1.05 -14.97 11.40
C LYS A 92 0.64 -13.66 10.72
N GLU A 93 1.00 -12.53 11.31
CA GLU A 93 0.74 -11.21 10.75
C GLU A 93 1.66 -10.94 9.56
N LYS A 94 2.92 -11.38 9.62
CA LYS A 94 3.87 -11.39 8.50
C LYS A 94 3.36 -12.20 7.31
N GLY A 95 2.77 -13.37 7.57
CA GLY A 95 2.10 -14.18 6.55
C GLY A 95 0.93 -13.44 5.90
N THR A 96 0.13 -12.73 6.70
CA THR A 96 -0.99 -11.92 6.20
C THR A 96 -0.50 -10.75 5.34
N LEU A 97 0.56 -10.06 5.77
CA LEU A 97 1.21 -9.00 5.00
C LEU A 97 1.71 -9.50 3.65
N ASN A 98 2.32 -10.68 3.60
CA ASN A 98 2.82 -11.25 2.35
C ASN A 98 1.69 -11.60 1.36
N ASP A 99 0.57 -12.12 1.87
CA ASP A 99 -0.64 -12.34 1.07
C ASP A 99 -1.15 -11.01 0.48
N TRP A 100 -1.20 -9.95 1.29
CA TRP A 100 -1.54 -8.61 0.83
C TRP A 100 -0.59 -8.07 -0.23
N VAL A 101 0.73 -8.20 -0.06
CA VAL A 101 1.73 -7.78 -1.05
C VAL A 101 1.51 -8.51 -2.38
N THR A 102 1.30 -9.81 -2.32
CA THR A 102 1.02 -10.65 -3.50
C THR A 102 -0.28 -10.20 -4.19
N PHE A 103 -1.31 -9.91 -3.40
CA PHE A 103 -2.59 -9.43 -3.89
C PHE A 103 -2.47 -8.06 -4.56
N PHE A 104 -1.79 -7.11 -3.91
CA PHE A 104 -1.55 -5.78 -4.46
C PHE A 104 -0.72 -5.84 -5.73
N SER A 105 0.32 -6.67 -5.80
CA SER A 105 1.14 -6.84 -7.01
C SER A 105 0.37 -7.38 -8.21
N LYS A 106 -0.75 -8.08 -8.00
CA LYS A 106 -1.63 -8.56 -9.09
C LYS A 106 -2.71 -7.56 -9.45
N ARG A 107 -3.00 -6.61 -8.55
CA ARG A 107 -4.12 -5.67 -8.65
C ARG A 107 -3.67 -4.24 -8.99
N TYR A 108 -2.44 -3.88 -8.68
CA TYR A 108 -1.98 -2.51 -8.76
C TYR A 108 -0.59 -2.45 -9.37
N ASN A 109 -0.32 -1.31 -9.99
CA ASN A 109 0.91 -1.10 -10.72
C ASN A 109 1.98 -0.72 -9.70
N VAL A 110 3.10 -1.43 -9.73
CA VAL A 110 4.26 -1.03 -8.96
C VAL A 110 4.86 0.17 -9.68
N VAL A 111 4.72 1.36 -9.11
CA VAL A 111 5.23 2.60 -9.71
C VAL A 111 6.63 2.95 -9.24
N GLY A 112 7.14 2.24 -8.24
CA GLY A 112 8.45 2.49 -7.67
C GLY A 112 8.70 1.72 -6.38
N VAL A 113 9.79 2.06 -5.74
CA VAL A 113 10.15 1.61 -4.39
C VAL A 113 10.38 2.82 -3.49
N VAL A 114 10.02 2.73 -2.22
CA VAL A 114 10.26 3.81 -1.27
C VAL A 114 11.77 3.94 -1.05
N GLU A 115 12.29 5.13 -1.32
CA GLU A 115 13.68 5.45 -1.14
C GLU A 115 14.07 5.33 0.34
N GLY A 116 15.08 4.51 0.64
CA GLY A 116 15.51 4.23 2.00
C GLY A 116 14.62 3.26 2.78
N ALA A 117 13.73 2.51 2.12
CA ALA A 117 12.94 1.48 2.78
C ALA A 117 13.84 0.39 3.39
N THR A 118 13.90 0.33 4.72
CA THR A 118 14.58 -0.73 5.46
C THR A 118 13.77 -2.02 5.56
N ASN A 119 12.53 -2.00 5.02
CA ASN A 119 11.49 -2.98 5.30
C ASN A 119 11.22 -3.91 4.10
N MET A 120 12.27 -4.12 3.29
CA MET A 120 12.25 -4.91 2.05
C MET A 120 12.56 -6.40 2.27
N GLU A 121 13.14 -6.77 3.41
CA GLU A 121 13.51 -8.16 3.75
C GLU A 121 12.30 -9.07 4.04
#